data_AF-A0A7S6M6A8-F1
#
_entry.id   AF-A0A7S6M6A8-F1
#
_cell.length_a   1.000
_cell.length_b   1.000
_cell.length_c   1.000
_cell.angle_alpha   90.00
_cell.angle_beta   90.00
_cell.angle_gamma   90.00
#
_symmetry.space_group_name_H-M   'P 1'
#
loop_
_entity.id
_entity.type
_entity.pdbx_description
1 polymer ?
#
loop_
_entity_poly.entity_id
_entity_poly.type
_entity_poly.pdbx_seq_one_letter_code
_entity_poly.pdbx_strand_id
1 'polypeptide(L)'
;MSDERHRDDFDAGSAAGAAPGERPPASPSARAASATPRAREEAAFRRFVQRVWQHDVAPLLRDRQAAQRRGGARIGGSVGAGAGLLLDRLFGLRGRPFARFGTVVGATLGAVLPDAWDWQWFRSAGQDEQRAVSDAVQRRAADLPEVEALELLGLTASATRDDLRIAWRRAAAEWHPDGAANDADRTERHLRFVALQAAHERLRAAYDAGRLPLSGDRGPSR
;
A
#
# COMPACT_ATOMS: atom_id res chain seq x y z
N MET A 1 68.54 -47.45 36.90
CA MET A 1 67.47 -48.37 36.47
C MET A 1 66.30 -47.49 36.12
N SER A 2 66.20 -47.07 34.85
CA SER A 2 65.31 -47.69 33.85
C SER A 2 63.89 -47.11 34.02
N ASP A 3 63.15 -46.69 33.00
CA ASP A 3 63.34 -46.80 31.57
C ASP A 3 62.54 -45.66 30.92
N GLU A 4 63.09 -45.27 29.79
CA GLU A 4 62.52 -44.51 28.69
C GLU A 4 61.19 -45.09 28.21
N ARG A 5 60.25 -44.22 27.81
CA ARG A 5 59.29 -44.33 26.68
C ARG A 5 58.03 -43.49 26.95
N HIS A 6 57.29 -42.91 26.00
CA HIS A 6 57.38 -42.74 24.54
C HIS A 6 55.99 -42.29 24.07
N ARG A 7 55.95 -41.43 23.05
CA ARG A 7 54.82 -41.18 22.12
C ARG A 7 53.57 -40.49 22.66
N ASP A 8 53.31 -39.26 22.20
CA ASP A 8 52.69 -38.90 20.91
C ASP A 8 51.17 -39.10 20.97
N ASP A 9 50.44 -38.00 21.08
CA ASP A 9 49.13 -37.82 20.42
C ASP A 9 48.75 -36.33 20.51
N PHE A 10 49.38 -35.54 19.64
CA PHE A 10 48.96 -34.17 19.35
C PHE A 10 47.89 -34.26 18.26
N ASP A 11 46.64 -34.36 18.67
CA ASP A 11 45.49 -34.45 17.78
C ASP A 11 45.26 -33.08 17.11
N ALA A 12 45.88 -32.89 15.95
CA ALA A 12 45.66 -31.78 15.04
C ALA A 12 44.30 -31.99 14.35
N GLY A 13 43.23 -31.76 15.12
CA GLY A 13 41.85 -31.73 14.66
C GLY A 13 41.68 -30.68 13.56
N SER A 14 41.69 -31.19 12.33
CA SER A 14 41.39 -30.54 11.07
C SER A 14 40.18 -29.60 11.20
N ALA A 15 40.44 -28.30 11.23
CA ALA A 15 39.44 -27.26 11.03
C ALA A 15 39.01 -27.30 9.56
N ALA A 16 38.13 -28.25 9.22
CA ALA A 16 37.39 -28.24 7.99
C ALA A 16 36.60 -26.91 7.94
N GLY A 17 37.01 -26.03 7.04
CA GLY A 17 36.36 -24.76 6.77
C GLY A 17 34.91 -25.02 6.37
N ALA A 18 34.00 -24.93 7.35
CA ALA A 18 32.60 -24.77 7.09
C ALA A 18 32.46 -23.46 6.31
N ALA A 19 32.09 -23.58 5.03
CA ALA A 19 31.70 -22.45 4.21
C ALA A 19 30.75 -21.55 5.03
N PRO A 20 30.91 -20.22 4.99
CA PRO A 20 30.08 -19.30 5.77
C PRO A 20 28.61 -19.62 5.50
N GLY A 21 28.00 -20.33 6.45
CA GLY A 21 26.66 -20.87 6.31
C GLY A 21 25.73 -19.70 6.09
N GLU A 22 25.05 -19.70 4.94
CA GLU A 22 23.94 -18.81 4.67
C GLU A 22 22.98 -18.93 5.85
N ARG A 23 22.96 -17.91 6.72
CA ARG A 23 21.97 -17.84 7.78
C ARG A 23 20.62 -17.85 7.07
N PRO A 24 19.72 -18.80 7.40
CA PRO A 24 18.41 -18.83 6.78
C PRO A 24 17.75 -17.46 6.95
N PRO A 25 17.10 -16.92 5.90
CA PRO A 25 16.51 -15.60 5.97
C PRO A 25 15.55 -15.55 7.16
N ALA A 26 15.77 -14.57 8.05
CA ALA A 26 14.95 -14.41 9.24
C ALA A 26 13.46 -14.44 8.86
N SER A 27 12.71 -15.30 9.55
CA SER A 27 11.28 -15.50 9.32
C SER A 27 10.55 -14.14 9.31
N PRO A 28 9.59 -13.92 8.39
CA PRO A 28 8.91 -12.63 8.25
C PRO A 28 8.30 -12.11 9.57
N SER A 29 7.82 -13.01 10.45
CA SER A 29 7.35 -12.64 11.80
C SER A 29 8.41 -12.00 12.69
N ALA A 30 9.67 -12.47 12.63
CA ALA A 30 10.76 -11.89 13.42
C ALA A 30 11.12 -10.47 12.93
N ARG A 31 10.98 -10.20 11.63
CA ARG A 31 11.18 -8.87 11.04
C ARG A 31 10.05 -7.90 11.39
N ALA A 32 8.81 -8.38 11.48
CA ALA A 32 7.68 -7.53 11.91
C ALA A 32 7.80 -7.12 13.39
N ALA A 33 8.36 -7.99 14.24
CA ALA A 33 8.55 -7.72 15.66
C ALA A 33 9.54 -6.59 15.95
N SER A 34 10.51 -6.33 15.05
CA SER A 34 11.48 -5.22 15.20
C SER A 34 11.10 -3.93 14.47
N ALA A 35 9.99 -3.91 13.72
CA ALA A 35 9.53 -2.71 13.03
C ALA A 35 9.15 -1.60 14.03
N THR A 36 9.56 -0.37 13.74
CA THR A 36 9.16 0.81 14.54
C THR A 36 7.64 0.99 14.48
N PRO A 37 7.01 1.61 15.51
CA PRO A 37 5.57 1.86 15.50
C PRO A 37 5.08 2.55 14.21
N ARG A 38 5.81 3.57 13.75
CA ARG A 38 5.54 4.28 12.49
C ARG A 38 5.60 3.37 11.26
N ALA A 39 6.54 2.43 11.20
CA ALA A 39 6.62 1.49 10.08
C ALA A 39 5.45 0.50 10.06
N ARG A 40 4.94 0.11 11.25
CA ARG A 40 3.73 -0.72 11.36
C ARG A 40 2.48 0.04 10.94
N GLU A 41 2.34 1.29 11.37
CA GLU A 41 1.26 2.21 10.96
C GLU A 41 1.23 2.35 9.44
N GLU A 42 2.38 2.66 8.82
CA GLU A 42 2.51 2.79 7.36
C GLU A 42 2.17 1.47 6.64
N ALA A 43 2.60 0.33 7.17
CA ALA A 43 2.28 -0.98 6.60
C ALA A 43 0.79 -1.32 6.73
N ALA A 44 0.14 -0.96 7.84
CA ALA A 44 -1.31 -1.12 8.03
C ALA A 44 -2.08 -0.24 7.04
N PHE A 45 -1.70 1.04 6.92
CA PHE A 45 -2.32 1.96 5.96
C PHE A 45 -2.16 1.48 4.51
N ARG A 46 -0.97 1.02 4.12
CA ARG A 46 -0.72 0.49 2.76
C ARG A 46 -1.58 -0.74 2.46
N ARG A 47 -1.68 -1.70 3.39
CA ARG A 47 -2.55 -2.89 3.24
C ARG A 47 -4.01 -2.48 3.10
N PHE A 48 -4.46 -1.52 3.89
CA PHE A 48 -5.82 -0.99 3.81
C PHE A 48 -6.11 -0.35 2.45
N VAL A 49 -5.28 0.59 2.00
CA VAL A 49 -5.46 1.29 0.73
C VAL A 49 -5.41 0.32 -0.45
N GLN A 50 -4.51 -0.66 -0.43
CA GLN A 50 -4.44 -1.70 -1.45
C GLN A 50 -5.75 -2.50 -1.53
N ARG A 51 -6.36 -2.84 -0.38
CA ARG A 51 -7.64 -3.55 -0.33
C ARG A 51 -8.77 -2.69 -0.91
N VAL A 52 -8.86 -1.42 -0.52
CA VAL A 52 -9.87 -0.48 -1.06
C VAL A 52 -9.70 -0.31 -2.57
N TRP A 53 -8.45 -0.22 -3.04
CA TRP A 53 -8.16 -0.14 -4.47
C TRP A 53 -8.71 -1.33 -5.24
N GLN A 54 -8.35 -2.54 -4.80
CA GLN A 54 -8.72 -3.78 -5.46
C GLN A 54 -10.24 -4.01 -5.47
N HIS A 55 -10.92 -3.70 -4.37
CA HIS A 55 -12.33 -4.05 -4.19
C HIS A 55 -13.31 -2.94 -4.58
N ASP A 56 -12.93 -1.67 -4.49
CA ASP A 56 -13.87 -0.56 -4.67
C ASP A 56 -13.48 0.38 -5.80
N VAL A 57 -12.21 0.78 -5.86
CA VAL A 57 -11.78 1.82 -6.82
C VAL A 57 -11.55 1.23 -8.22
N ALA A 58 -10.77 0.16 -8.33
CA ALA A 58 -10.43 -0.43 -9.62
C ALA A 58 -11.67 -0.85 -10.44
N PRO A 59 -12.74 -1.43 -9.85
CA PRO A 59 -13.98 -1.69 -10.58
C PRO A 59 -14.64 -0.43 -11.14
N LEU A 60 -14.74 0.65 -10.35
CA LEU A 60 -15.34 1.92 -10.79
C LEU A 60 -14.59 2.55 -11.96
N LEU A 61 -13.26 2.44 -11.95
CA LEU A 61 -12.42 2.95 -13.04
C LEU A 61 -12.57 2.11 -14.31
N ARG A 62 -12.70 0.78 -14.19
CA ARG A 62 -12.93 -0.10 -15.36
C ARG A 62 -14.21 0.29 -16.09
N ASP A 63 -15.28 0.55 -15.37
CA ASP A 63 -16.57 0.92 -15.97
C ASP A 63 -16.52 2.28 -16.67
N ARG A 64 -15.85 3.26 -16.06
CA ARG A 64 -15.65 4.59 -16.67
C ARG A 64 -14.74 4.54 -17.89
N GLN A 65 -13.63 3.82 -17.83
CA GLN A 65 -12.74 3.63 -18.99
C GLN A 65 -13.46 2.88 -20.11
N ALA A 66 -14.31 1.89 -19.79
CA ALA A 66 -15.12 1.22 -20.79
C ALA A 66 -16.11 2.19 -21.46
N ALA A 67 -16.74 3.10 -20.70
CA ALA A 67 -17.60 4.14 -21.26
C ALA A 67 -16.82 5.14 -22.14
N GLN A 68 -15.65 5.60 -21.70
CA GLN A 68 -14.76 6.45 -22.50
C GLN A 68 -14.31 5.78 -23.79
N ARG A 69 -13.96 4.49 -23.76
CA ARG A 69 -13.60 3.72 -24.97
C ARG A 69 -14.76 3.63 -25.96
N ARG A 70 -16.00 3.45 -25.50
CA ARG A 70 -17.18 3.46 -26.38
C ARG A 70 -17.41 4.84 -27.02
N GLY A 71 -17.17 5.93 -26.28
CA GLY A 71 -17.24 7.29 -26.82
C GLY A 71 -16.11 7.58 -27.82
N GLY A 72 -14.88 7.22 -27.46
CA GLY A 72 -13.69 7.39 -28.29
C GLY A 72 -13.73 6.58 -29.58
N ALA A 73 -14.31 5.37 -29.58
CA ALA A 73 -14.48 4.59 -30.81
C ALA A 73 -15.36 5.29 -31.85
N ARG A 74 -16.33 6.13 -31.42
CA ARG A 74 -17.20 6.89 -32.33
C ARG A 74 -16.48 8.07 -32.99
N ILE A 75 -15.54 8.70 -32.29
CA ILE A 75 -14.80 9.89 -32.77
C ILE A 75 -13.47 9.48 -33.44
N GLY A 76 -12.81 8.47 -32.90
CA GLY A 76 -11.53 7.94 -33.39
C GLY A 76 -11.65 7.19 -34.71
N GLY A 77 -12.82 6.60 -35.00
CA GLY A 77 -13.11 6.01 -36.31
C GLY A 77 -12.97 7.02 -37.47
N SER A 78 -13.28 8.30 -37.22
CA SER A 78 -13.15 9.37 -38.22
C SER A 78 -11.74 9.97 -38.33
N VAL A 79 -10.97 10.03 -37.22
CA VAL A 79 -9.64 10.69 -37.21
C VAL A 79 -8.51 9.72 -37.58
N GLY A 80 -8.63 8.44 -37.21
CA GLY A 80 -7.62 7.42 -37.48
C GLY A 80 -7.36 7.17 -38.97
N ALA A 81 -8.38 7.33 -39.82
CA ALA A 81 -8.23 7.19 -41.27
C ALA A 81 -7.43 8.33 -41.91
N GLY A 82 -7.47 9.54 -41.34
CA GLY A 82 -6.77 10.72 -41.89
C GLY A 82 -5.32 10.88 -41.40
N ALA A 83 -5.07 10.62 -40.11
CA ALA A 83 -3.75 10.83 -39.51
C ALA A 83 -2.70 9.81 -39.98
N GLY A 84 -3.11 8.58 -40.28
CA GLY A 84 -2.23 7.54 -40.82
C GLY A 84 -1.64 7.91 -42.19
N LEU A 85 -2.44 8.55 -43.06
CA LEU A 85 -2.01 8.98 -44.40
C LEU A 85 -1.10 10.22 -44.37
N LEU A 86 -1.23 11.08 -43.36
CA LEU A 86 -0.45 12.30 -43.26
C LEU A 86 0.95 12.06 -42.67
N LEU A 87 1.06 11.16 -41.69
CA LEU A 87 2.36 10.72 -41.14
C LEU A 87 3.16 9.87 -42.15
N ASP A 88 2.48 9.03 -42.94
CA ASP A 88 3.12 8.22 -44.00
C ASP A 88 3.71 9.12 -45.12
N ARG A 89 3.05 10.25 -45.39
CA ARG A 89 3.50 11.24 -46.38
C ARG A 89 4.59 12.17 -45.87
N LEU A 90 4.59 12.51 -44.57
CA LEU A 90 5.57 13.44 -43.98
C LEU A 90 6.94 12.79 -43.74
N PHE A 91 6.98 11.48 -43.44
CA PHE A 91 8.23 10.80 -43.11
C PHE A 91 8.80 9.92 -44.23
N GLY A 92 8.11 9.82 -45.38
CA GLY A 92 8.63 9.06 -46.53
C GLY A 92 8.93 7.60 -46.20
N LEU A 93 8.25 7.03 -45.18
CA LEU A 93 8.49 5.68 -44.67
C LEU A 93 7.80 4.64 -45.56
N ARG A 94 8.16 4.66 -46.84
CA ARG A 94 7.75 3.67 -47.83
C ARG A 94 8.38 2.32 -47.45
N GLY A 95 7.67 1.51 -46.65
CA GLY A 95 7.92 0.07 -46.53
C GLY A 95 8.67 -0.45 -45.30
N ARG A 96 8.59 0.17 -44.11
CA ARG A 96 9.17 -0.43 -42.87
C ARG A 96 8.14 -0.67 -41.74
N PRO A 97 8.11 -1.86 -41.13
CA PRO A 97 7.02 -2.33 -40.25
C PRO A 97 7.02 -1.77 -38.81
N PHE A 98 7.77 -0.69 -38.52
CA PHE A 98 7.96 -0.21 -37.14
C PHE A 98 6.80 0.62 -36.58
N ALA A 99 5.84 1.05 -37.40
CA ALA A 99 4.69 1.83 -36.96
C ALA A 99 3.73 1.07 -36.01
N ARG A 100 3.87 -0.26 -35.88
CA ARG A 100 3.06 -1.06 -34.94
C ARG A 100 3.60 -1.13 -33.51
N PHE A 101 4.83 -0.67 -33.26
CA PHE A 101 5.46 -0.83 -31.94
C PHE A 101 5.11 0.28 -30.93
N GLY A 102 4.84 1.51 -31.39
CA GLY A 102 4.57 2.66 -30.51
C GLY A 102 3.20 2.64 -29.82
N THR A 103 2.17 2.14 -30.51
CA THR A 103 0.79 2.08 -29.97
C THR A 103 0.62 0.97 -28.92
N VAL A 104 1.47 -0.06 -28.94
CA VAL A 104 1.37 -1.20 -28.01
C VAL A 104 2.03 -0.88 -26.66
N VAL A 105 3.06 -0.03 -26.60
CA VAL A 105 3.72 0.35 -25.32
C VAL A 105 2.90 1.34 -24.50
N GLY A 106 2.15 2.25 -25.14
CA GLY A 106 1.22 3.15 -24.44
C GLY A 106 0.00 2.46 -23.84
N ALA A 107 -0.40 1.29 -24.36
CA ALA A 107 -1.54 0.52 -23.87
C ALA A 107 -1.17 -0.55 -22.83
N THR A 108 0.10 -0.98 -22.76
CA THR A 108 0.55 -2.03 -21.83
C THR A 108 1.02 -1.50 -20.49
N LEU A 109 1.46 -0.24 -20.39
CA LEU A 109 1.75 0.39 -19.09
C LEU A 109 0.51 0.58 -18.20
N GLY A 110 -0.69 0.61 -18.77
CA GLY A 110 -1.96 0.63 -18.02
C GLY A 110 -2.49 -0.74 -17.58
N ALA A 111 -1.84 -1.85 -17.97
CA ALA A 111 -2.36 -3.20 -17.78
C ALA A 111 -1.57 -4.07 -16.78
N VAL A 112 -0.38 -3.65 -16.35
CA VAL A 112 0.57 -4.58 -15.68
C VAL A 112 0.77 -4.32 -14.18
N LEU A 113 0.17 -3.30 -13.57
CA LEU A 113 0.19 -3.20 -12.09
C LEU A 113 -1.19 -2.85 -11.50
N PRO A 114 -2.19 -3.76 -11.59
CA PRO A 114 -3.49 -3.57 -10.95
C PRO A 114 -3.44 -3.64 -9.40
N ASP A 115 -2.32 -4.06 -8.81
CA ASP A 115 -2.24 -4.36 -7.37
C ASP A 115 -1.50 -3.33 -6.52
N ALA A 116 -0.86 -2.34 -7.14
CA ALA A 116 -0.18 -1.27 -6.43
C ALA A 116 -0.99 0.02 -6.54
N TRP A 117 -1.27 0.64 -5.39
CA TRP A 117 -1.86 1.97 -5.34
C TRP A 117 -0.98 2.99 -6.08
N ASP A 118 -1.54 3.65 -7.09
CA ASP A 118 -0.83 4.65 -7.88
C ASP A 118 -1.17 6.08 -7.41
N TRP A 119 -0.29 6.65 -6.58
CA TRP A 119 -0.38 8.04 -6.15
C TRP A 119 -0.25 9.03 -7.29
N GLN A 120 0.46 8.71 -8.37
CA GLN A 120 0.58 9.60 -9.52
C GLN A 120 -0.75 9.70 -10.27
N TRP A 121 -1.41 8.57 -10.49
CA TRP A 121 -2.77 8.56 -11.05
C TRP A 121 -3.75 9.35 -10.16
N PHE A 122 -3.76 9.08 -8.85
CA PHE A 122 -4.72 9.75 -7.95
C PHE A 122 -4.54 11.28 -7.94
N ARG A 123 -3.29 11.75 -8.05
CA ARG A 123 -2.94 13.17 -8.15
C ARG A 123 -3.37 13.81 -9.48
N SER A 124 -3.44 13.05 -10.57
CA SER A 124 -3.88 13.56 -11.88
C SER A 124 -5.37 13.33 -12.16
N ALA A 125 -6.04 12.51 -11.33
CA ALA A 125 -7.47 12.24 -11.43
C ALA A 125 -8.30 13.51 -11.25
N GLY A 126 -9.46 13.58 -11.92
CA GLY A 126 -10.39 14.71 -11.79
C GLY A 126 -11.01 14.80 -10.39
N GLN A 127 -11.55 15.96 -10.00
CA GLN A 127 -12.16 16.17 -8.67
C GLN A 127 -13.27 15.14 -8.36
N ASP A 128 -14.09 14.79 -9.34
CA ASP A 128 -15.15 13.78 -9.18
C ASP A 128 -14.61 12.36 -8.92
N GLU A 129 -13.45 12.03 -9.52
CA GLU A 129 -12.77 10.76 -9.28
C GLU A 129 -12.12 10.75 -7.91
N GLN A 130 -11.43 11.83 -7.54
CA GLN A 130 -10.83 11.99 -6.23
C GLN A 130 -11.86 11.90 -5.11
N ARG A 131 -13.04 12.52 -5.30
CA ARG A 131 -14.17 12.44 -4.38
C ARG A 131 -14.71 11.01 -4.28
N ALA A 132 -14.96 10.34 -5.40
CA ALA A 132 -15.47 8.97 -5.39
C ALA A 132 -14.53 7.99 -4.68
N VAL A 133 -13.22 8.16 -4.86
CA VAL A 133 -12.19 7.38 -4.16
C VAL A 133 -12.17 7.71 -2.67
N SER A 134 -12.24 8.99 -2.30
CA SER A 134 -12.29 9.41 -0.89
C SER A 134 -13.53 8.86 -0.20
N ASP A 135 -14.69 8.88 -0.86
CA ASP A 135 -15.94 8.28 -0.36
C ASP A 135 -15.81 6.75 -0.20
N ALA A 136 -15.14 6.06 -1.13
CA ALA A 136 -14.87 4.63 -1.02
C ALA A 136 -13.94 4.31 0.17
N VAL A 137 -12.86 5.07 0.32
CA VAL A 137 -11.93 4.96 1.45
C VAL A 137 -12.64 5.22 2.78
N GLN A 138 -13.42 6.29 2.87
CA GLN A 138 -14.17 6.63 4.09
C GLN A 138 -15.12 5.51 4.49
N ARG A 139 -15.94 5.01 3.55
CA ARG A 139 -16.88 3.92 3.81
C ARG A 139 -16.16 2.66 4.28
N ARG A 140 -15.09 2.26 3.58
CA ARG A 140 -14.34 1.06 3.95
C ARG A 140 -13.67 1.18 5.31
N ALA A 141 -13.12 2.34 5.64
CA ALA A 141 -12.54 2.59 6.96
C ALA A 141 -13.61 2.53 8.07
N ALA A 142 -14.82 3.04 7.81
CA ALA A 142 -15.94 2.98 8.75
C ALA A 142 -16.46 1.56 9.02
N ASP A 143 -16.18 0.62 8.12
CA ASP A 143 -16.60 -0.80 8.20
C ASP A 143 -15.49 -1.75 8.68
N LEU A 144 -14.27 -1.25 8.95
CA LEU A 144 -13.12 -2.11 9.28
C LEU A 144 -13.33 -2.98 10.52
N PRO A 145 -12.77 -4.19 10.61
CA PRO A 145 -12.65 -4.87 11.90
C PRO A 145 -11.95 -3.96 12.93
N GLU A 146 -12.39 -3.99 14.19
CA GLU A 146 -11.88 -3.08 15.24
C GLU A 146 -10.35 -3.20 15.42
N VAL A 147 -9.81 -4.41 15.28
CA VAL A 147 -8.36 -4.66 15.32
C VAL A 147 -7.64 -3.94 14.18
N GLU A 148 -8.16 -4.01 12.95
CA GLU A 148 -7.54 -3.33 11.80
C GLU A 148 -7.66 -1.80 11.92
N ALA A 149 -8.78 -1.30 12.46
CA ALA A 149 -8.94 0.13 12.73
C ALA A 149 -7.97 0.63 13.82
N LEU A 150 -7.69 -0.17 14.85
CA LEU A 150 -6.64 0.11 15.84
C LEU A 150 -5.25 0.14 15.18
N GLU A 151 -4.94 -0.85 14.33
CA GLU A 151 -3.67 -0.90 13.59
C GLU A 151 -3.45 0.35 12.71
N LEU A 152 -4.50 0.87 12.06
CA LEU A 152 -4.41 2.11 11.27
C LEU A 152 -3.95 3.32 12.10
N LEU A 153 -4.31 3.37 13.38
CA LEU A 153 -3.91 4.44 14.31
C LEU A 153 -2.64 4.08 15.10
N GLY A 154 -2.02 2.94 14.83
CA GLY A 154 -0.82 2.47 15.54
C GLY A 154 -1.09 1.95 16.94
N LEU A 155 -2.32 1.53 17.21
CA LEU A 155 -2.77 1.05 18.51
C LEU A 155 -2.84 -0.48 18.54
N THR A 156 -2.74 -1.04 19.75
CA THR A 156 -2.94 -2.47 20.00
C THR A 156 -4.36 -2.74 20.49
N ALA A 157 -4.75 -4.02 20.51
CA ALA A 157 -6.05 -4.48 21.03
C ALA A 157 -6.30 -4.14 22.52
N SER A 158 -5.24 -3.86 23.27
CA SER A 158 -5.25 -3.46 24.68
C SER A 158 -5.30 -1.95 24.90
N ALA A 159 -5.28 -1.15 23.82
CA ALA A 159 -5.28 0.31 23.93
C ALA A 159 -6.51 0.79 24.70
N THR A 160 -6.34 1.86 25.47
CA THR A 160 -7.42 2.51 26.21
C THR A 160 -8.09 3.61 25.37
N ARG A 161 -9.21 4.13 25.86
CA ARG A 161 -9.88 5.29 25.26
C ARG A 161 -8.98 6.54 25.24
N ASP A 162 -8.12 6.70 26.25
CA ASP A 162 -7.17 7.82 26.29
C ASP A 162 -6.05 7.66 25.26
N ASP A 163 -5.57 6.44 25.05
CA ASP A 163 -4.60 6.13 23.99
C ASP A 163 -5.18 6.45 22.61
N LEU A 164 -6.45 6.09 22.37
CA LEU A 164 -7.17 6.46 21.14
C LEU A 164 -7.17 7.97 20.92
N ARG A 165 -7.51 8.74 21.97
CA ARG A 165 -7.55 10.21 21.89
C ARG A 165 -6.18 10.80 21.57
N ILE A 166 -5.12 10.30 22.19
CA ILE A 166 -3.74 10.77 21.98
C ILE A 166 -3.29 10.43 20.56
N ALA A 167 -3.50 9.19 20.12
CA ALA A 167 -3.15 8.72 18.78
C ALA A 167 -3.88 9.52 17.70
N TRP A 168 -5.19 9.77 17.88
CA TRP A 168 -5.98 10.59 16.96
C TRP A 168 -5.45 12.02 16.85
N ARG A 169 -5.15 12.69 17.97
CA ARG A 169 -4.60 14.07 17.93
C ARG A 169 -3.27 14.13 17.19
N ARG A 170 -2.38 13.16 17.43
CA ARG A 170 -1.09 13.04 16.72
C ARG A 170 -1.32 12.85 15.22
N ALA A 171 -2.15 11.88 14.86
CA ALA A 171 -2.46 11.56 13.47
C ALA A 171 -3.11 12.73 12.73
N ALA A 172 -4.08 13.40 13.36
CA ALA A 172 -4.76 14.56 12.80
C ALA A 172 -3.78 15.73 12.57
N ALA A 173 -2.87 16.01 13.51
CA ALA A 173 -1.88 17.06 13.35
C ALA A 173 -0.86 16.75 12.24
N GLU A 174 -0.42 15.50 12.11
CA GLU A 174 0.55 15.09 11.09
C GLU A 174 -0.07 15.08 9.68
N TRP A 175 -1.27 14.53 9.54
CA TRP A 175 -1.90 14.26 8.24
C TRP A 175 -2.96 15.27 7.82
N HIS A 176 -3.16 16.38 8.55
CA HIS A 176 -4.10 17.42 8.13
C HIS A 176 -3.75 17.97 6.74
N PRO A 177 -4.71 18.12 5.82
CA PRO A 177 -4.44 18.64 4.47
C PRO A 177 -3.91 20.08 4.45
N ASP A 178 -4.20 20.88 5.49
CA ASP A 178 -3.68 22.25 5.59
C ASP A 178 -2.18 22.32 5.88
N GLY A 179 -1.59 21.24 6.40
CA GLY A 179 -0.14 21.15 6.63
C GLY A 179 0.67 20.75 5.38
N ALA A 180 0.02 20.62 4.22
CA ALA A 180 0.64 20.15 3.00
C ALA A 180 1.58 21.18 2.37
N ALA A 181 2.74 20.72 1.86
CA ALA A 181 3.71 21.60 1.21
C ALA A 181 3.31 21.99 -0.22
N ASN A 182 2.51 21.16 -0.90
CA ASN A 182 2.04 21.36 -2.27
C ASN A 182 0.75 20.54 -2.51
N ASP A 183 0.11 20.71 -3.66
CA ASP A 183 -1.17 20.04 -3.96
C ASP A 183 -1.06 18.52 -4.08
N ALA A 184 0.10 18.01 -4.50
CA ALA A 184 0.37 16.58 -4.54
C ALA A 184 0.38 15.97 -3.13
N ASP A 185 1.09 16.60 -2.19
CA ASP A 185 1.11 16.25 -0.77
C ASP A 185 -0.28 16.43 -0.12
N ARG A 186 -1.00 17.50 -0.48
CA ARG A 186 -2.36 17.78 0.00
C ARG A 186 -3.32 16.64 -0.32
N THR A 187 -3.23 16.09 -1.54
CA THR A 187 -4.09 15.00 -2.01
C THR A 187 -3.83 13.70 -1.24
N GLU A 188 -2.56 13.34 -1.02
CA GLU A 188 -2.21 12.16 -0.20
C GLU A 188 -2.64 12.33 1.26
N ARG A 189 -2.33 13.49 1.86
CA ARG A 189 -2.73 13.82 3.24
C ARG A 189 -4.24 13.78 3.42
N HIS A 190 -4.99 14.35 2.49
CA HIS A 190 -6.45 14.32 2.52
C HIS A 190 -6.97 12.87 2.59
N LEU A 191 -6.47 11.99 1.73
CA LEU A 191 -6.93 10.60 1.71
C LEU A 191 -6.56 9.84 2.99
N ARG A 192 -5.33 10.03 3.49
CA ARG A 192 -4.90 9.47 4.79
C ARG A 192 -5.79 9.98 5.92
N PHE A 193 -6.03 11.28 5.97
CA PHE A 193 -6.85 11.92 7.00
C PHE A 193 -8.28 11.37 7.01
N VAL A 194 -8.91 11.25 5.84
CA VAL A 194 -10.27 10.69 5.70
C VAL A 194 -10.33 9.25 6.21
N ALA A 195 -9.35 8.41 5.88
CA ALA A 195 -9.28 7.03 6.38
C ALA A 195 -9.13 6.97 7.91
N LEU A 196 -8.22 7.78 8.46
CA LEU A 196 -7.95 7.83 9.90
C LEU A 196 -9.12 8.39 10.69
N GLN A 197 -9.82 9.39 10.15
CA GLN A 197 -11.02 9.97 10.77
C GLN A 197 -12.13 8.93 10.88
N ALA A 198 -12.44 8.23 9.80
CA ALA A 198 -13.47 7.18 9.79
C ALA A 198 -13.11 6.02 10.73
N ALA A 199 -11.84 5.60 10.77
CA ALA A 199 -11.36 4.60 11.73
C ALA A 199 -11.52 5.08 13.18
N HIS A 200 -11.16 6.33 13.48
CA HIS A 200 -11.34 6.92 14.81
C HIS A 200 -12.81 6.98 15.24
N GLU A 201 -13.71 7.44 14.36
CA GLU A 201 -15.16 7.50 14.63
C GLU A 201 -15.72 6.10 14.95
N ARG A 202 -15.30 5.10 14.17
CA ARG A 202 -15.67 3.71 14.42
C ARG A 202 -15.18 3.20 15.77
N LEU A 203 -13.90 3.41 16.09
CA LEU A 203 -13.33 2.97 17.36
C LEU A 203 -14.00 3.68 18.55
N ARG A 204 -14.29 4.97 18.42
CA ARG A 204 -15.05 5.72 19.42
C ARG A 204 -16.41 5.06 19.67
N ALA A 205 -17.14 4.70 18.62
CA ALA A 205 -18.42 3.98 18.75
C ALA A 205 -18.25 2.59 19.42
N ALA A 206 -17.14 1.90 19.17
CA ALA A 206 -16.82 0.62 19.83
C ALA A 206 -16.52 0.78 21.33
N TYR A 207 -15.79 1.82 21.73
CA TYR A 207 -15.58 2.16 23.15
C TYR A 207 -16.88 2.57 23.83
N ASP A 208 -17.70 3.40 23.18
CA ASP A 208 -18.99 3.82 23.72
C ASP A 208 -19.96 2.63 23.89
N ALA A 209 -19.85 1.61 23.04
CA ALA A 209 -20.59 0.35 23.16
C ALA A 209 -19.96 -0.69 24.11
N GLY A 210 -18.81 -0.40 24.73
CA GLY A 210 -18.11 -1.31 25.63
C GLY A 210 -17.49 -2.55 24.97
N ARG A 211 -17.27 -2.54 23.65
CA ARG A 211 -16.61 -3.65 22.92
C ARG A 211 -15.08 -3.60 23.01
N LEU A 212 -14.53 -2.42 23.28
CA LEU A 212 -13.10 -2.19 23.49
C LEU A 212 -12.82 -1.70 24.93
N PRO A 213 -11.65 -2.01 25.51
CA PRO A 213 -10.54 -2.80 24.95
C PRO A 213 -10.84 -4.30 24.83
N LEU A 214 -10.21 -5.00 23.89
CA LEU A 214 -10.39 -6.47 23.71
C LEU A 214 -9.66 -7.29 24.78
N SER A 215 -8.66 -6.68 25.43
CA SER A 215 -7.93 -7.27 26.54
C SER A 215 -8.77 -7.18 27.81
N GLY A 216 -9.87 -7.93 27.83
CA GLY A 216 -10.60 -8.26 29.03
C GLY A 216 -9.80 -9.23 29.90
N ASP A 217 -8.58 -8.87 30.30
CA ASP A 217 -8.07 -9.32 31.58
C ASP A 217 -8.80 -8.47 32.62
N ARG A 218 -10.09 -8.80 32.82
CA ARG A 218 -10.78 -8.42 34.05
C ARG A 218 -10.08 -9.19 35.15
N GLY A 219 -8.94 -8.68 35.60
CA GLY A 219 -8.35 -9.09 36.86
C GLY A 219 -9.47 -9.05 37.90
N PRO A 220 -9.58 -10.08 38.76
CA PRO A 220 -10.72 -10.23 39.65
C PRO A 220 -10.89 -8.94 40.45
N SER A 221 -12.05 -8.31 40.28
CA SER A 221 -12.46 -7.20 41.12
C SER A 221 -12.38 -7.69 42.57
N ARG A 222 -11.41 -7.15 43.33
CA ARG A 222 -11.30 -7.40 44.77
C ARG A 222 -12.38 -6.64 45.51
#